data_AF-T0ZA20-F1
#
_entry.id   AF-T0ZA20-F1
#
_cell.length_a   1.000
_cell.length_b   1.000
_cell.length_c   1.000
_cell.angle_alpha   90.00
_cell.angle_beta   90.00
_cell.angle_gamma   90.00
#
_symmetry.space_group_name_H-M   'P 1'
#
loop_
_entity.id
_entity.type
_entity.pdbx_description
1 polymer ?
#
loop_
_entity_poly.entity_id
_entity_poly.type
_entity_poly.pdbx_seq_one_letter_code
_entity_poly.pdbx_strand_id
1 'polypeptide(L)'
;METVSPAALEVALAVESEIAGRIEEAQSLRLKQLERQRYEAELARRRYMNVDPANRMVADALEAAWNASLRQLDALQQDHDRQSQSDRELLTDETRNRIRALAGDFPTVWNNPRLEAIERKRMLGLLVEDVTLAKSDKISIQVRFRGGQTATLTVDKPKPLAVIKKTPPEVVLKIDE
;
A
#
# COMPACT_ATOMS: atom_id res chain seq x y z
N MET A 1 12.84 -3.27 -26.35
CA MET A 1 12.35 -2.80 -25.03
C MET A 1 12.68 -1.31 -24.93
N GLU A 2 11.97 -0.47 -25.69
CA GLU A 2 12.24 0.97 -25.79
C GLU A 2 10.97 1.77 -25.47
N THR A 3 10.61 1.92 -24.19
CA THR A 3 9.54 2.86 -23.79
C THR A 3 9.68 3.42 -22.37
N VAL A 4 10.79 3.19 -21.66
CA VAL A 4 10.85 3.49 -20.22
C VAL A 4 10.88 5.00 -19.91
N SER A 5 11.23 5.88 -20.85
CA SER A 5 11.46 7.30 -20.51
C SER A 5 10.20 8.15 -20.27
N PRO A 6 9.13 8.10 -21.10
CA PRO A 6 7.87 8.81 -20.78
C PRO A 6 7.05 8.06 -19.72
N ALA A 7 7.08 6.72 -19.77
CA ALA A 7 6.36 5.87 -18.84
C ALA A 7 6.88 6.00 -17.39
N ALA A 8 8.19 6.20 -17.17
CA ALA A 8 8.73 6.39 -15.83
C ALA A 8 8.24 7.69 -15.16
N LEU A 9 8.01 8.76 -15.94
CA LEU A 9 7.50 10.03 -15.42
C LEU A 9 6.01 9.94 -15.11
N GLU A 10 5.23 9.29 -15.97
CA GLU A 10 3.81 9.01 -15.70
C GLU A 10 3.63 8.09 -14.47
N VAL A 11 4.50 7.09 -14.31
CA VAL A 11 4.52 6.23 -13.12
C VAL A 11 4.89 7.01 -11.86
N ALA A 12 5.84 7.95 -11.93
CA ALA A 12 6.19 8.79 -10.79
C ALA A 12 5.03 9.70 -10.35
N LEU A 13 4.31 10.29 -11.31
CA LEU A 13 3.11 11.10 -11.04
C LEU A 13 1.95 10.25 -10.49
N ALA A 14 1.77 9.04 -11.01
CA ALA A 14 0.78 8.10 -10.48
C ALA A 14 1.10 7.71 -9.03
N VAL A 15 2.36 7.44 -8.71
CA VAL A 15 2.83 7.15 -7.35
C VAL A 15 2.60 8.35 -6.42
N GLU A 16 2.85 9.58 -6.89
CA GLU A 16 2.57 10.80 -6.13
C GLU A 16 1.07 10.92 -5.79
N SER A 17 0.19 10.71 -6.77
CA SER A 17 -1.26 10.75 -6.57
C SER A 17 -1.76 9.65 -5.63
N GLU A 18 -1.20 8.45 -5.70
CA GLU A 18 -1.52 7.35 -4.80
C GLU A 18 -1.09 7.67 -3.36
N ILE A 19 0.13 8.20 -3.16
CA ILE A 19 0.61 8.56 -1.83
C ILE A 19 -0.31 9.60 -1.19
N ALA A 20 -0.70 10.63 -1.96
CA ALA A 20 -1.66 11.63 -1.49
C ALA A 20 -3.01 11.00 -1.14
N GLY A 21 -3.55 10.13 -2.00
CA GLY A 21 -4.81 9.42 -1.75
C GLY A 21 -4.78 8.57 -0.48
N ARG A 22 -3.70 7.81 -0.25
CA ARG A 22 -3.53 7.00 0.97
C ARG A 22 -3.41 7.84 2.23
N ILE A 23 -2.74 8.99 2.16
CA ILE A 23 -2.65 9.93 3.28
C ILE A 23 -4.06 10.45 3.62
N GLU A 24 -4.85 10.84 2.62
CA GLU A 24 -6.24 11.28 2.84
C GLU A 24 -7.13 10.18 3.44
N GLU A 25 -7.04 8.95 2.93
CA GLU A 25 -7.78 7.81 3.46
C GLU A 25 -7.40 7.53 4.93
N ALA A 26 -6.10 7.51 5.22
CA ALA A 26 -5.60 7.34 6.58
C ALA A 26 -6.06 8.47 7.50
N GLN A 27 -6.03 9.72 7.03
CA GLN A 27 -6.52 10.88 7.76
C GLN A 27 -8.02 10.76 8.06
N SER A 28 -8.84 10.34 7.10
CA SER A 28 -10.28 10.13 7.30
C SER A 28 -10.56 9.09 8.40
N LEU A 29 -9.82 7.97 8.39
CA LEU A 29 -9.95 6.93 9.42
C LEU A 29 -9.54 7.44 10.81
N ARG A 30 -8.44 8.19 10.90
CA ARG A 30 -7.96 8.78 12.16
C ARG A 30 -8.96 9.78 12.73
N LEU A 31 -9.55 10.63 11.89
CA LEU A 31 -10.59 11.58 12.30
C LEU A 31 -11.80 10.87 12.89
N LYS A 32 -12.30 9.82 12.23
CA LYS A 32 -13.41 8.99 12.75
C LYS A 32 -13.07 8.35 14.09
N GLN A 33 -11.83 7.85 14.26
CA GLN A 33 -11.37 7.28 15.52
C GLN A 33 -11.36 8.34 16.64
N LEU A 34 -10.90 9.55 16.33
CA LEU A 34 -10.87 10.67 17.27
C LEU A 34 -12.28 11.10 17.68
N GLU A 35 -13.20 11.20 16.75
CA GLU A 35 -14.61 11.49 17.02
C GLU A 35 -15.25 10.45 17.95
N ARG A 36 -15.03 9.17 17.67
CA ARG A 36 -15.51 8.08 18.54
C ARG A 36 -14.96 8.22 19.96
N GLN A 37 -13.66 8.50 20.10
CA GLN A 37 -13.05 8.63 21.41
C GLN A 37 -13.54 9.87 22.17
N ARG A 38 -13.79 10.99 21.46
CA ARG A 38 -14.43 12.19 22.03
C ARG A 38 -15.82 11.89 22.56
N TYR A 39 -16.61 11.13 21.80
CA TYR A 39 -17.94 10.70 22.22
C TYR A 39 -17.88 9.85 23.50
N GLU A 40 -16.98 8.87 23.57
CA GLU A 40 -16.81 8.02 24.77
C GLU A 40 -16.41 8.84 26.00
N ALA A 41 -15.52 9.83 25.85
CA ALA A 41 -15.12 10.72 26.94
C ALA A 41 -16.31 11.57 27.44
N GLU A 42 -17.11 12.11 26.52
CA GLU A 42 -18.30 12.90 26.85
C GLU A 42 -19.41 12.03 27.47
N LEU A 43 -19.57 10.78 27.02
CA LEU A 43 -20.50 9.84 27.61
C LEU A 43 -20.09 9.48 29.05
N ALA A 44 -18.81 9.21 29.29
CA ALA A 44 -18.28 8.96 30.64
C ALA A 44 -18.49 10.18 31.55
N ARG A 45 -18.24 11.39 31.04
CA ARG A 45 -18.53 12.65 31.76
C ARG A 45 -20.00 12.76 32.16
N ARG A 46 -20.93 12.51 31.23
CA ARG A 46 -22.38 12.59 31.53
C ARG A 46 -22.81 11.58 32.58
N ARG A 47 -22.26 10.36 32.54
CA ARG A 47 -22.52 9.34 33.58
C ARG A 47 -22.06 9.82 34.95
N TYR A 48 -20.85 10.37 35.03
CA TYR A 48 -20.33 10.94 36.27
C TYR A 48 -21.18 12.10 36.78
N MET A 49 -21.56 13.06 35.92
CA MET A 49 -22.38 14.22 36.31
C MET A 49 -23.81 13.86 36.76
N ASN A 50 -24.32 12.70 36.35
CA ASN A 50 -25.68 12.25 36.69
C ASN A 50 -25.72 11.28 37.88
N VAL A 51 -24.58 10.90 38.47
CA VAL A 51 -24.56 10.00 39.64
C VAL A 51 -25.04 10.76 40.89
N ASP A 52 -25.80 10.08 41.73
CA ASP A 52 -26.13 10.60 43.06
C ASP A 52 -24.85 10.68 43.93
N PRO A 53 -24.50 11.85 44.49
CA PRO A 53 -23.33 12.00 45.37
C PRO A 53 -23.34 11.10 46.60
N ALA A 54 -24.51 10.62 47.05
CA ALA A 54 -24.61 9.65 48.15
C ALA A 54 -23.95 8.30 47.79
N ASN A 55 -23.88 7.96 46.50
CA ASN A 55 -23.27 6.73 45.99
C ASN A 55 -21.76 6.92 45.75
N ARG A 56 -21.00 7.28 46.79
CA ARG A 56 -19.57 7.64 46.71
C ARG A 56 -18.71 6.65 45.92
N MET A 57 -18.81 5.36 46.19
CA MET A 57 -18.01 4.35 45.48
C MET A 57 -18.32 4.31 43.97
N VAL A 58 -19.57 4.56 43.57
CA VAL A 58 -19.97 4.62 42.16
C VAL A 58 -19.44 5.91 41.51
N ALA A 59 -19.50 7.03 42.23
CA ALA A 59 -18.95 8.30 41.78
C ALA A 59 -17.43 8.20 41.55
N ASP A 60 -16.68 7.63 42.50
CA ASP A 60 -15.23 7.44 42.38
C ASP A 60 -14.87 6.54 41.18
N ALA A 61 -15.63 5.47 40.95
CA ALA A 61 -15.42 4.59 39.80
C ALA A 61 -15.73 5.29 38.45
N LEU A 62 -16.80 6.08 38.40
CA LEU A 62 -17.17 6.84 37.20
C LEU A 62 -16.19 7.97 36.91
N GLU A 63 -15.66 8.64 37.95
CA GLU A 63 -14.60 9.62 37.82
C GLU A 63 -13.33 8.98 37.26
N ALA A 64 -12.90 7.84 37.82
CA ALA A 64 -11.75 7.10 37.33
C ALA A 64 -11.91 6.68 35.86
N ALA A 65 -13.11 6.23 35.47
CA ALA A 65 -13.43 5.88 34.09
C ALA A 65 -13.41 7.09 33.16
N TRP A 66 -13.93 8.24 33.60
CA TRP A 66 -13.88 9.48 32.84
C TRP A 66 -12.43 9.97 32.65
N ASN A 67 -11.64 9.98 33.71
CA ASN A 67 -10.21 10.33 33.68
C ASN A 67 -9.40 9.37 32.78
N ALA A 68 -9.74 8.09 32.75
CA ALA A 68 -9.13 7.13 31.83
C ALA A 68 -9.48 7.45 30.36
N SER A 69 -10.75 7.76 30.07
CA SER A 69 -11.19 8.12 28.72
C SER A 69 -10.56 9.44 28.23
N LEU A 70 -10.39 10.43 29.12
CA LEU A 70 -9.68 11.67 28.81
C LEU A 70 -8.20 11.43 28.46
N ARG A 71 -7.50 10.57 29.21
CA ARG A 71 -6.11 10.21 28.91
C ARG A 71 -5.98 9.50 27.56
N GLN A 72 -6.92 8.62 27.23
CA GLN A 72 -6.95 7.96 25.92
C GLN A 72 -7.21 8.95 24.79
N LEU A 73 -8.11 9.92 25.00
CA LEU A 73 -8.39 10.97 24.04
C LEU A 73 -7.16 11.85 23.79
N ASP A 74 -6.47 12.26 24.85
CA ASP A 74 -5.24 13.07 24.76
C ASP A 74 -4.12 12.31 24.04
N ALA A 75 -3.86 11.06 24.41
CA ALA A 75 -2.88 10.23 23.73
C ALA A 75 -3.19 10.08 22.22
N LEU A 76 -4.45 9.85 21.87
CA LEU A 76 -4.88 9.74 20.48
C LEU A 76 -4.72 11.05 19.71
N GLN A 77 -4.96 12.21 20.36
CA GLN A 77 -4.72 13.53 19.76
C GLN A 77 -3.24 13.75 19.47
N GLN A 78 -2.37 13.45 20.43
CA GLN A 78 -0.92 13.61 20.26
C GLN A 78 -0.38 12.72 19.15
N ASP A 79 -0.85 11.47 19.06
CA ASP A 79 -0.46 10.57 17.97
C ASP A 79 -0.97 11.05 16.61
N HIS A 80 -2.19 11.60 16.55
CA HIS A 80 -2.72 12.22 15.33
C HIS A 80 -1.89 13.44 14.90
N ASP A 81 -1.53 14.32 15.84
CA ASP A 81 -0.71 15.51 15.53
C ASP A 81 0.68 15.12 15.03
N ARG A 82 1.32 14.11 15.64
CA ARG A 82 2.61 13.57 15.19
C ARG A 82 2.51 13.00 13.77
N GLN A 83 1.45 12.24 13.49
CA GLN A 83 1.23 11.66 12.15
C GLN A 83 0.94 12.75 11.11
N SER A 84 0.14 13.76 11.46
CA SER A 84 -0.16 14.90 10.59
C SER A 84 1.08 15.71 10.22
N GLN A 85 2.02 15.87 11.16
CA GLN A 85 3.32 16.49 10.88
C GLN A 85 4.15 15.64 9.89
N SER A 86 4.25 14.33 10.12
CA SER A 86 4.95 13.41 9.22
C SER A 86 4.34 13.41 7.81
N ASP A 87 3.01 13.41 7.70
CA ASP A 87 2.31 13.42 6.40
C ASP A 87 2.58 14.73 5.65
N ARG A 88 2.63 15.87 6.35
CA ARG A 88 2.97 17.17 5.75
C ARG A 88 4.40 17.21 5.21
N GLU A 89 5.36 16.63 5.93
CA GLU A 89 6.75 16.54 5.48
C GLU A 89 6.87 15.73 4.18
N LEU A 90 6.15 14.61 4.08
CA LEU A 90 6.12 13.76 2.88
C LEU A 90 5.49 14.47 1.67
N LEU A 91 4.53 15.36 1.90
CA LEU A 91 3.84 16.11 0.87
C LEU A 91 4.55 17.41 0.47
N THR A 92 5.76 17.69 0.94
CA THR A 92 6.51 18.90 0.56
C THR A 92 6.93 18.90 -0.92
N ASP A 93 6.98 20.08 -1.54
CA ASP A 93 7.43 20.25 -2.93
C ASP A 93 8.89 19.79 -3.14
N GLU A 94 9.74 19.96 -2.13
CA GLU A 94 11.12 19.47 -2.14
C GLU A 94 11.16 17.94 -2.23
N THR A 95 10.39 17.25 -1.40
CA THR A 95 10.29 15.78 -1.43
C THR A 95 9.74 15.30 -2.77
N ARG A 96 8.71 15.95 -3.33
CA ARG A 96 8.19 15.62 -4.66
C ARG A 96 9.24 15.79 -5.75
N ASN A 97 9.98 16.89 -5.74
CA ASN A 97 11.04 17.14 -6.72
C ASN A 97 12.15 16.10 -6.60
N ARG A 98 12.50 15.67 -5.38
CA ARG A 98 13.47 14.61 -5.14
C ARG A 98 12.97 13.25 -5.64
N ILE A 99 11.69 12.93 -5.45
CA ILE A 99 11.06 11.72 -6.00
C ILE A 99 11.10 11.75 -7.53
N ARG A 100 10.76 12.89 -8.16
CA ARG A 100 10.82 13.05 -9.63
C ARG A 100 12.24 12.90 -10.17
N ALA A 101 13.23 13.48 -9.50
CA ALA A 101 14.63 13.33 -9.87
C ALA A 101 15.06 11.85 -9.81
N LEU A 102 14.72 11.16 -8.71
CA LEU A 102 15.04 9.75 -8.53
C LEU A 102 14.35 8.86 -9.59
N ALA A 103 13.10 9.17 -9.92
CA ALA A 103 12.38 8.46 -10.98
C ALA A 103 12.98 8.70 -12.36
N GLY A 104 13.47 9.93 -12.64
CA GLY A 104 14.19 10.27 -13.86
C GLY A 104 15.53 9.53 -14.00
N ASP A 105 16.24 9.32 -12.89
CA ASP A 105 17.52 8.60 -12.87
C ASP A 105 17.36 7.07 -12.90
N PHE A 106 16.17 6.55 -12.57
CA PHE A 106 15.91 5.12 -12.47
C PHE A 106 16.27 4.31 -13.73
N PRO A 107 15.91 4.73 -14.97
CA PRO A 107 16.29 4.00 -16.18
C PRO A 107 17.81 3.87 -16.34
N THR A 108 18.58 4.88 -15.92
CA THR A 108 20.05 4.89 -15.98
C THR A 108 20.62 3.85 -15.02
N VAL A 109 20.09 3.76 -13.80
CA VAL A 109 20.50 2.77 -12.79
C VAL A 109 20.13 1.36 -13.23
N TRP A 110 18.90 1.16 -13.73
CA TRP A 110 18.39 -0.14 -14.14
C TRP A 110 19.18 -0.76 -15.31
N ASN A 111 19.50 0.07 -16.31
CA ASN A 111 20.23 -0.35 -17.51
C ASN A 111 21.76 -0.37 -17.33
N ASN A 112 22.27 -0.06 -16.13
CA ASN A 112 23.70 -0.08 -15.87
C ASN A 112 24.24 -1.52 -16.04
N PRO A 113 25.20 -1.74 -16.94
CA PRO A 113 25.75 -3.08 -17.19
C PRO A 113 26.56 -3.62 -16.02
N ARG A 114 27.04 -2.75 -15.12
CA ARG A 114 27.77 -3.16 -13.90
C ARG A 114 26.85 -3.68 -12.80
N LEU A 115 25.53 -3.52 -12.94
CA LEU A 115 24.58 -3.98 -11.94
C LEU A 115 24.39 -5.49 -12.01
N GLU A 116 24.54 -6.16 -10.88
CA GLU A 116 24.33 -7.59 -10.79
C GLU A 116 22.84 -7.95 -10.84
N ALA A 117 22.53 -9.17 -11.30
CA ALA A 117 21.14 -9.66 -11.34
C ALA A 117 20.49 -9.68 -9.94
N ILE A 118 21.26 -9.92 -8.88
CA ILE A 118 20.77 -9.90 -7.50
C ILE A 118 20.34 -8.50 -7.05
N GLU A 119 21.05 -7.46 -7.51
CA GLU A 119 20.72 -6.06 -7.21
C GLU A 119 19.46 -5.62 -7.94
N ARG A 120 19.32 -5.99 -9.24
CA ARG A 120 18.07 -5.78 -9.99
C ARG A 120 16.88 -6.47 -9.33
N LYS A 121 17.07 -7.69 -8.83
CA LYS A 121 16.04 -8.43 -8.09
C LYS A 121 15.69 -7.74 -6.76
N ARG A 122 16.68 -7.22 -6.02
CA ARG A 122 16.43 -6.46 -4.79
C ARG A 122 15.60 -5.21 -5.06
N MET A 123 15.94 -4.43 -6.09
CA MET A 123 15.16 -3.26 -6.49
C MET A 123 13.72 -3.61 -6.85
N LEU A 124 13.49 -4.69 -7.61
CA LEU A 124 12.14 -5.17 -7.89
C LEU A 124 11.36 -5.53 -6.62
N GLY A 125 12.02 -6.09 -5.60
CA GLY A 125 11.40 -6.39 -4.30
C GLY A 125 10.95 -5.15 -3.52
N LEU A 126 11.49 -3.97 -3.84
CA LEU A 126 11.03 -2.69 -3.28
C LEU A 126 9.79 -2.16 -4.00
N LEU A 127 9.53 -2.59 -5.23
CA LEU A 127 8.40 -2.11 -6.04
C LEU A 127 7.20 -3.05 -5.96
N VAL A 128 7.45 -4.35 -6.04
CA VAL A 128 6.42 -5.38 -6.04
C VAL A 128 6.09 -5.74 -4.60
N GLU A 129 4.80 -5.71 -4.26
CA GLU A 129 4.37 -6.27 -2.99
C GLU A 129 4.04 -7.75 -3.09
N ASP A 130 3.20 -8.15 -4.03
CA ASP A 130 2.93 -9.54 -4.31
C ASP A 130 2.66 -9.81 -5.78
N VAL A 131 2.73 -11.10 -6.13
CA VAL A 131 2.37 -11.61 -7.45
C VAL A 131 1.46 -12.81 -7.24
N THR A 132 0.23 -12.71 -7.76
CA THR A 132 -0.75 -13.78 -7.73
C THR A 132 -0.85 -14.42 -9.10
N LEU A 133 -0.81 -15.76 -9.15
CA LEU A 133 -0.91 -16.55 -10.37
C LEU A 133 -2.24 -17.31 -10.37
N ALA A 134 -3.06 -17.08 -11.39
CA ALA A 134 -4.27 -17.85 -11.64
C ALA A 134 -4.11 -18.66 -12.93
N LYS A 135 -4.25 -19.98 -12.81
CA LYS A 135 -4.11 -20.92 -13.93
C LYS A 135 -5.49 -21.35 -14.43
N SER A 136 -5.94 -20.77 -15.54
CA SER A 136 -7.14 -21.18 -16.28
C SER A 136 -6.71 -21.78 -17.62
N ASP A 137 -7.19 -21.34 -18.78
CA ASP A 137 -6.65 -21.74 -20.10
C ASP A 137 -5.27 -21.14 -20.37
N LYS A 138 -5.09 -19.89 -19.94
CA LYS A 138 -3.80 -19.18 -19.87
C LYS A 138 -3.39 -19.00 -18.41
N ILE A 139 -2.16 -18.56 -18.19
CA ILE A 139 -1.66 -18.15 -16.88
C ILE A 139 -1.90 -16.64 -16.76
N SER A 140 -2.83 -16.23 -15.89
CA SER A 140 -3.00 -14.84 -15.50
C SER A 140 -2.04 -14.52 -14.37
N ILE A 141 -1.27 -13.47 -14.54
CA ILE A 141 -0.28 -12.96 -13.59
C ILE A 141 -0.78 -11.60 -13.13
N GLN A 142 -1.18 -11.50 -11.87
CA GLN A 142 -1.59 -10.25 -11.25
C GLN A 142 -0.45 -9.77 -10.36
N VAL A 143 0.10 -8.60 -10.67
CA VAL A 143 1.18 -7.97 -9.90
C VAL A 143 0.59 -6.80 -9.13
N ARG A 144 0.74 -6.82 -7.81
CA ARG A 144 0.39 -5.70 -6.93
C ARG A 144 1.66 -4.95 -6.54
N PHE A 145 1.71 -3.67 -6.84
CA PHE A 145 2.83 -2.81 -6.46
C PHE A 145 2.60 -2.22 -5.07
N ARG A 146 3.69 -1.88 -4.36
CA ARG A 146 3.62 -1.22 -3.04
C ARG A 146 2.89 0.13 -3.09
N GLY A 147 2.94 0.78 -4.25
CA GLY A 147 2.19 2.00 -4.58
C GLY A 147 0.77 1.75 -5.11
N GLY A 148 0.11 0.67 -4.71
CA GLY A 148 -1.34 0.44 -4.93
C GLY A 148 -1.78 0.08 -6.34
N GLN A 149 -1.00 0.45 -7.35
CA GLN A 149 -1.24 0.05 -8.72
C GLN A 149 -1.21 -1.48 -8.86
N THR A 150 -2.10 -1.99 -9.70
CA THR A 150 -2.12 -3.40 -10.09
C THR A 150 -1.93 -3.55 -11.59
N ALA A 151 -1.11 -4.49 -12.02
CA ALA A 151 -0.94 -4.85 -13.42
C ALA A 151 -1.33 -6.32 -13.64
N THR A 152 -2.02 -6.60 -14.75
CA THR A 152 -2.36 -7.96 -15.15
C THR A 152 -1.65 -8.32 -16.44
N LEU A 153 -0.92 -9.43 -16.43
CA LEU A 153 -0.31 -10.03 -17.62
C LEU A 153 -0.93 -11.40 -17.87
N THR A 154 -0.98 -11.80 -19.14
CA THR A 154 -1.48 -13.12 -19.53
C THR A 154 -0.43 -13.83 -20.37
N VAL A 155 -0.06 -15.04 -19.95
CA VAL A 155 0.96 -15.86 -20.64
C VAL A 155 0.36 -17.20 -21.02
N ASP A 156 0.69 -17.70 -22.20
CA ASP A 156 0.27 -19.05 -22.61
C ASP A 156 0.90 -20.10 -21.70
N LYS A 157 0.17 -21.19 -21.47
CA LYS A 157 0.74 -22.31 -20.72
C LYS A 157 1.92 -22.91 -21.48
N PRO A 158 2.99 -23.30 -20.77
CA PRO A 158 4.02 -24.12 -21.38
C PRO A 158 3.37 -25.40 -21.93
N LYS A 159 3.71 -25.76 -23.16
CA LYS A 159 3.20 -26.97 -23.81
C LYS A 159 3.62 -28.19 -22.98
N PRO A 160 2.75 -29.21 -22.81
CA PRO A 160 3.14 -30.44 -22.16
C PRO A 160 4.33 -31.08 -22.88
N LEU A 161 5.26 -31.70 -22.13
CA LEU A 161 6.46 -32.31 -22.71
C LEU A 161 6.12 -33.35 -23.79
N ALA A 162 5.01 -34.07 -23.63
CA ALA A 162 4.50 -35.02 -24.63
C ALA A 162 4.17 -34.37 -25.98
N VAL A 163 3.71 -33.11 -25.98
CA VAL A 163 3.42 -32.34 -27.21
C VAL A 163 4.70 -31.75 -27.78
N ILE A 164 5.62 -31.27 -26.92
CA ILE A 164 6.93 -30.74 -27.34
C ILE A 164 7.78 -31.82 -28.01
N LYS A 165 7.76 -33.04 -27.46
CA LYS A 165 8.47 -34.20 -28.00
C LYS A 165 7.74 -34.89 -29.13
N LYS A 166 6.47 -34.56 -29.39
CA LYS A 166 5.72 -35.15 -30.50
C LYS A 166 6.30 -34.61 -31.79
N THR A 167 6.61 -35.50 -32.72
CA THR A 167 7.02 -35.14 -34.07
C THR A 167 5.97 -34.21 -34.68
N PRO A 168 6.37 -33.07 -35.27
CA PRO A 168 5.43 -32.14 -35.87
C PRO A 168 4.54 -32.87 -36.90
N PRO A 169 3.23 -32.58 -36.93
CA PRO A 169 2.31 -33.25 -37.85
C PRO A 169 2.71 -33.06 -39.31
N GLU A 170 3.36 -31.94 -39.63
CA GLU A 170 3.97 -31.62 -40.93
C GLU A 170 5.00 -32.66 -41.39
N VAL A 171 5.76 -33.22 -40.45
CA VAL A 171 6.76 -34.26 -40.73
C VAL A 171 6.10 -35.62 -40.87
N VAL A 172 5.03 -35.88 -40.12
CA VAL A 172 4.26 -37.14 -40.21
C VAL A 172 3.54 -37.23 -41.56
N LEU A 173 2.92 -36.14 -42.01
CA LEU A 173 2.23 -36.10 -43.31
C LEU A 173 3.15 -36.39 -44.50
N LYS A 174 4.45 -36.09 -44.41
CA LYS A 174 5.45 -36.40 -45.44
C LYS A 174 5.86 -37.88 -45.48
N ILE A 175 5.52 -38.66 -44.46
CA ILE A 175 5.79 -40.11 -44.42
C ILE A 175 4.64 -40.90 -45.05
N ASP A 176 3.44 -40.33 -45.06
CA ASP A 176 2.22 -40.95 -45.61
C ASP A 176 2.01 -40.62 -47.11
N GLU A 177 2.91 -39.85 -47.74
CA GLU A 177 3.06 -39.66 -49.20
C GLU A 177 4.07 -40.65 -49.79
#